data_AF-A0A0F9HW01-F1
#
_entry.id   AF-A0A0F9HW01-F1
#
_cell.length_a   1.000
_cell.length_b   1.000
_cell.length_c   1.000
_cell.angle_alpha   90.00
_cell.angle_beta   90.00
_cell.angle_gamma   90.00
#
_symmetry.space_group_name_H-M   'P 1'
#
loop_
_entity.id
_entity.type
_entity.pdbx_description
1 polymer ?
#
loop_
_entity_poly.entity_id
_entity_poly.type
_entity_poly.pdbx_seq_one_letter_code
_entity_poly.pdbx_strand_id
1 'polypeptide(L)'
;DLESKAIIIDGKKQPVSFDKLVLTLGSTPNIPPIKNALEMKNEKRGVFTLRSINDALEIKEFIKKNNAQKAVIIGGGLLGLELANQINKCNLETTVVEFFPRLLPRQLDTECGTMLKEEVESRGINVVLDATTEEILGNKSVTGIKLKSGRIIDAEIILIQAGIRPTIDLAKNANLATNRGIVVNEYLETSENDIFAVGDCIEFKEQIFGIIPACMEQSKIVAASVLGSKNVLYQGTTPQNTLKIVGLELTSIGIIDPSKEEAGGWEILKRADKKDCCYQKLVLKDNKLKGAILFGETDMMPFVYKKMEQDVDKQELRELLKMYLYMCSNCNAEYDEFLMDKLFNDLPDDWKCKCGASKNQFKKTLKKGNNL
;
A
#
# COMPACT_ATOMS: atom_id res chain seq x y z
N ASP A 1 -30.47 12.14 15.01
CA ASP A 1 -30.96 13.31 15.77
C ASP A 1 -30.13 13.37 17.04
N LEU A 2 -29.31 14.42 17.16
CA LEU A 2 -28.39 14.59 18.28
C LEU A 2 -29.13 15.05 19.55
N GLU A 3 -30.18 15.86 19.41
CA GLU A 3 -30.93 16.40 20.55
C GLU A 3 -31.66 15.29 21.30
N SER A 4 -32.29 14.38 20.57
CA SER A 4 -33.02 13.23 21.15
C SER A 4 -32.14 11.99 21.36
N LYS A 5 -30.84 12.06 21.04
CA LYS A 5 -29.91 10.92 21.01
C LYS A 5 -30.53 9.69 20.34
N ALA A 6 -30.95 9.85 19.10
CA ALA A 6 -31.62 8.80 18.36
C ALA A 6 -31.12 8.67 16.91
N ILE A 7 -31.10 7.43 16.42
CA ILE A 7 -30.80 7.08 15.02
C ILE A 7 -32.09 6.80 14.28
N ILE A 8 -32.23 7.40 13.10
CA ILE A 8 -33.30 7.09 12.16
C ILE A 8 -32.77 6.00 11.22
N ILE A 9 -33.47 4.87 11.17
CA ILE A 9 -33.10 3.73 10.33
C ILE A 9 -34.15 3.61 9.23
N ASP A 10 -33.72 3.54 7.98
CA ASP A 10 -34.63 3.38 6.85
C ASP A 10 -35.50 2.12 7.02
N GLY A 11 -36.78 2.24 6.68
CA GLY A 11 -37.80 1.22 6.93
C GLY A 11 -38.31 1.10 8.38
N LYS A 12 -37.72 1.80 9.37
CA LYS A 12 -38.27 1.87 10.73
C LYS A 12 -39.15 3.10 10.91
N LYS A 13 -40.34 2.89 11.50
CA LYS A 13 -41.30 3.97 11.78
C LYS A 13 -40.87 4.90 12.92
N GLN A 14 -40.09 4.39 13.87
CA GLN A 14 -39.65 5.15 15.04
C GLN A 14 -38.12 5.19 15.11
N PRO A 15 -37.53 6.32 15.53
CA PRO A 15 -36.11 6.41 15.84
C PRO A 15 -35.70 5.42 16.93
N VAL A 16 -34.43 5.00 16.92
CA VAL A 16 -33.83 4.15 17.95
C VAL A 16 -32.95 5.02 18.83
N SER A 17 -33.31 5.16 20.11
CA SER A 17 -32.52 5.90 21.10
C SER A 17 -31.22 5.18 21.45
N PHE A 18 -30.19 5.93 21.82
CA PHE A 18 -28.92 5.39 22.30
C PHE A 18 -28.39 6.17 23.51
N ASP A 19 -27.70 5.47 24.41
CA ASP A 19 -26.89 6.11 25.46
C ASP A 19 -25.51 6.49 24.93
N LYS A 20 -24.93 5.59 24.11
CA LYS A 20 -23.64 5.73 23.43
C LYS A 20 -23.79 5.23 22.00
N LEU A 21 -23.14 5.88 21.04
CA LEU A 21 -23.15 5.52 19.62
C LEU A 21 -21.73 5.37 19.09
N VAL A 22 -21.43 4.26 18.42
CA VAL A 22 -20.15 4.05 17.72
C VAL A 22 -20.40 3.95 16.22
N LEU A 23 -19.82 4.88 15.45
CA LEU A 23 -19.92 4.94 14.00
C LEU A 23 -18.82 4.10 13.34
N THR A 24 -19.22 3.00 12.69
CA THR A 24 -18.35 2.05 11.97
C THR A 24 -18.60 2.08 10.45
N LEU A 25 -18.76 3.27 9.89
CA LEU A 25 -19.31 3.49 8.53
C LEU A 25 -18.35 3.07 7.40
N GLY A 26 -17.08 2.81 7.74
CA GLY A 26 -16.08 2.35 6.79
C GLY A 26 -15.83 3.33 5.65
N SER A 27 -15.67 2.78 4.44
CA SER A 27 -15.31 3.53 3.24
C SER A 27 -15.95 2.94 1.99
N THR A 28 -16.03 3.76 0.95
CA THR A 28 -16.54 3.38 -0.39
C THR A 28 -15.42 3.45 -1.43
N PRO A 29 -15.50 2.66 -2.53
CA PRO A 29 -14.57 2.78 -3.64
C PRO A 29 -14.53 4.21 -4.20
N ASN A 30 -13.33 4.75 -4.37
CA ASN A 30 -13.13 6.02 -5.05
C ASN A 30 -13.12 5.80 -6.57
N ILE A 31 -14.06 6.45 -7.26
CA ILE A 31 -14.14 6.45 -8.72
C ILE A 31 -13.62 7.82 -9.20
N PRO A 32 -12.46 7.89 -9.88
CA PRO A 32 -11.95 9.13 -10.44
C PRO A 32 -12.93 9.70 -11.49
N PRO A 33 -12.83 11.00 -11.83
CA PRO A 33 -13.69 11.65 -12.81
C PRO A 33 -13.34 11.22 -14.25
N ILE A 34 -13.54 9.94 -14.56
CA ILE A 34 -13.36 9.33 -15.87
C ILE A 34 -14.69 9.40 -16.61
N LYS A 35 -14.68 9.89 -17.86
CA LYS A 35 -15.89 10.00 -18.67
C LYS A 35 -16.57 8.63 -18.82
N ASN A 36 -17.89 8.61 -18.66
CA ASN A 36 -18.79 7.44 -18.68
C ASN A 36 -18.64 6.44 -17.52
N ALA A 37 -17.63 6.57 -16.63
CA ALA A 37 -17.34 5.54 -15.64
C ALA A 37 -18.47 5.32 -14.63
N LEU A 38 -19.04 6.39 -14.07
CA LEU A 38 -20.10 6.28 -13.07
C LEU A 38 -21.42 5.77 -13.68
N GLU A 39 -21.80 6.30 -14.85
CA GLU A 39 -23.00 5.86 -15.58
C GLU A 39 -22.91 4.37 -15.92
N MET A 40 -21.83 3.96 -16.59
CA MET A 40 -21.66 2.57 -17.03
C MET A 40 -21.55 1.59 -15.87
N LYS A 41 -20.99 2.00 -14.73
CA LYS A 41 -20.98 1.20 -13.50
C LYS A 41 -22.41 1.02 -12.96
N ASN A 42 -23.16 2.11 -12.82
CA ASN A 42 -24.51 2.06 -12.26
C ASN A 42 -25.48 1.25 -13.13
N GLU A 43 -25.28 1.29 -14.44
CA GLU A 43 -26.04 0.52 -15.41
C GLU A 43 -25.48 -0.89 -15.68
N LYS A 44 -24.44 -1.31 -14.95
CA LYS A 44 -23.82 -2.63 -15.06
C LYS A 44 -23.35 -2.99 -16.47
N ARG A 45 -22.86 -2.00 -17.23
CA ARG A 45 -22.37 -2.13 -18.62
C ARG A 45 -20.92 -2.63 -18.71
N GLY A 46 -20.51 -3.52 -17.79
CA GLY A 46 -19.14 -4.08 -17.75
C GLY A 46 -18.11 -3.26 -16.98
N VAL A 47 -18.54 -2.29 -16.18
CA VAL A 47 -17.66 -1.48 -15.30
C VAL A 47 -17.98 -1.79 -13.85
N PHE A 48 -16.97 -2.15 -13.07
CA PHE A 48 -17.13 -2.60 -11.69
C PHE A 48 -16.13 -1.94 -10.75
N THR A 49 -16.47 -1.96 -9.47
CA THR A 49 -15.56 -1.74 -8.33
C THR A 49 -15.59 -3.01 -7.49
N LEU A 50 -14.62 -3.22 -6.60
CA LEU A 50 -14.63 -4.36 -5.67
C LEU A 50 -14.41 -3.88 -4.24
N ARG A 51 -15.45 -3.97 -3.40
CA ARG A 51 -15.42 -3.70 -1.95
C ARG A 51 -16.14 -4.78 -1.15
N SER A 52 -17.26 -5.28 -1.66
CA SER A 52 -18.11 -6.27 -0.99
C SER A 52 -17.99 -7.65 -1.63
N ILE A 53 -18.47 -8.68 -0.92
CA ILE A 53 -18.60 -10.02 -1.48
C ILE A 53 -19.56 -10.05 -2.68
N ASN A 54 -20.61 -9.22 -2.66
CA ASN A 54 -21.55 -9.12 -3.77
C ASN A 54 -20.87 -8.59 -5.02
N ASP A 55 -19.98 -7.59 -4.90
CA ASP A 55 -19.21 -7.09 -6.03
C ASP A 55 -18.39 -8.22 -6.68
N ALA A 56 -17.72 -9.05 -5.85
CA ALA A 56 -16.92 -10.18 -6.35
C ALA A 56 -17.77 -11.21 -7.11
N LEU A 57 -18.96 -11.52 -6.57
CA LEU A 57 -19.91 -12.43 -7.20
C LEU A 57 -20.43 -11.86 -8.52
N GLU A 58 -20.78 -10.56 -8.56
CA GLU A 58 -21.24 -9.89 -9.77
C GLU A 58 -20.17 -9.88 -10.87
N ILE A 59 -18.91 -9.59 -10.52
CA ILE A 59 -17.77 -9.64 -11.45
C ILE A 59 -17.62 -11.05 -12.03
N LYS A 60 -17.64 -12.08 -11.18
CA LYS A 60 -17.50 -13.47 -11.61
C LYS A 60 -18.63 -13.90 -12.55
N GLU A 61 -19.87 -13.58 -12.20
CA GLU A 61 -21.03 -13.89 -13.04
C GLU A 61 -21.00 -13.10 -14.36
N PHE A 62 -20.55 -11.85 -14.35
CA PHE A 62 -20.38 -11.06 -15.56
C PHE A 62 -19.35 -11.68 -16.51
N ILE A 63 -18.18 -12.07 -16.00
CA ILE A 63 -17.12 -12.71 -16.79
C ILE A 63 -17.66 -13.99 -17.45
N LYS A 64 -18.32 -14.84 -16.66
CA LYS A 64 -18.89 -16.11 -17.13
C LYS A 64 -19.99 -15.91 -18.17
N LYS A 65 -20.95 -15.02 -17.91
CA LYS A 65 -22.11 -14.79 -18.78
C LYS A 65 -21.72 -14.17 -20.12
N ASN A 66 -20.75 -13.27 -20.13
CA ASN A 66 -20.33 -12.56 -21.33
C ASN A 66 -19.12 -13.21 -22.02
N ASN A 67 -18.59 -14.30 -21.46
CA ASN A 67 -17.37 -14.96 -21.92
C ASN A 67 -16.21 -13.96 -22.13
N ALA A 68 -16.05 -13.01 -21.21
CA ALA A 68 -15.04 -11.95 -21.31
C ALA A 68 -13.63 -12.55 -21.34
N GLN A 69 -12.80 -12.05 -22.26
CA GLN A 69 -11.43 -12.45 -22.50
C GLN A 69 -10.43 -11.35 -22.15
N LYS A 70 -10.83 -10.06 -22.14
CA LYS A 70 -9.94 -8.92 -21.86
C LYS A 70 -10.41 -8.09 -20.68
N ALA A 71 -9.51 -7.83 -19.73
CA ALA A 71 -9.77 -7.02 -18.55
C ALA A 71 -8.78 -5.87 -18.40
N VAL A 72 -9.30 -4.71 -18.01
CA VAL A 72 -8.48 -3.58 -17.55
C VAL A 72 -8.77 -3.27 -16.09
N ILE A 73 -7.70 -3.21 -15.30
CA ILE A 73 -7.71 -2.76 -13.91
C ILE A 73 -7.20 -1.32 -13.87
N ILE A 74 -8.04 -0.38 -13.42
CA ILE A 74 -7.64 1.02 -13.25
C ILE A 74 -7.17 1.21 -11.81
N GLY A 75 -5.85 1.26 -11.62
CA GLY A 75 -5.18 1.39 -10.33
C GLY A 75 -4.21 0.23 -10.06
N GLY A 76 -2.93 0.54 -9.90
CA GLY A 76 -1.81 -0.35 -9.55
C GLY A 76 -1.47 -0.32 -8.06
N GLY A 77 -2.48 -0.14 -7.21
CA GLY A 77 -2.41 -0.29 -5.75
C GLY A 77 -2.46 -1.76 -5.31
N LEU A 78 -2.39 -2.02 -3.99
CA LEU A 78 -2.38 -3.38 -3.42
C LEU A 78 -3.55 -4.24 -3.94
N LEU A 79 -4.77 -3.74 -3.72
CA LEU A 79 -5.99 -4.43 -4.14
C LEU A 79 -6.11 -4.54 -5.66
N GLY A 80 -5.61 -3.53 -6.39
CA GLY A 80 -5.58 -3.54 -7.86
C GLY A 80 -4.71 -4.67 -8.40
N LEU A 81 -3.51 -4.85 -7.85
CA LEU A 81 -2.58 -5.89 -8.26
C LEU A 81 -3.04 -7.29 -7.82
N GLU A 82 -3.60 -7.43 -6.62
CA GLU A 82 -4.20 -8.70 -6.17
C GLU A 82 -5.37 -9.10 -7.07
N LEU A 83 -6.24 -8.13 -7.41
CA LEU A 83 -7.36 -8.35 -8.32
C LEU A 83 -6.88 -8.69 -9.73
N ALA A 84 -5.89 -7.97 -10.26
CA ALA A 84 -5.28 -8.25 -11.56
C ALA A 84 -4.78 -9.69 -11.64
N ASN A 85 -4.10 -10.17 -10.60
CA ASN A 85 -3.65 -11.55 -10.51
C ASN A 85 -4.80 -12.56 -10.46
N GLN A 86 -5.91 -12.29 -9.75
CA GLN A 86 -7.06 -13.19 -9.74
C GLN A 86 -7.79 -13.23 -11.08
N ILE A 87 -7.89 -12.09 -11.77
CA ILE A 87 -8.52 -11.99 -13.10
C ILE A 87 -7.66 -12.68 -14.16
N ASN A 88 -6.33 -12.50 -14.11
CA ASN A 88 -5.40 -13.21 -14.98
C ASN A 88 -5.50 -14.74 -14.81
N LYS A 89 -5.66 -15.22 -13.57
CA LYS A 89 -5.91 -16.65 -13.27
C LYS A 89 -7.25 -17.18 -13.79
N CYS A 90 -8.18 -16.29 -14.13
CA CYS A 90 -9.42 -16.63 -14.82
C CYS A 90 -9.24 -16.71 -16.36
N ASN A 91 -7.99 -16.65 -16.86
CA ASN A 91 -7.59 -16.67 -18.27
C ASN A 91 -7.99 -15.42 -19.08
N LEU A 92 -8.16 -14.27 -18.41
CA LEU A 92 -8.37 -13.00 -19.11
C LEU A 92 -7.02 -12.33 -19.35
N GLU A 93 -6.81 -11.83 -20.57
CA GLU A 93 -5.73 -10.89 -20.87
C GLU A 93 -5.92 -9.65 -20.00
N THR A 94 -5.02 -9.47 -19.03
CA THR A 94 -5.19 -8.49 -17.97
C THR A 94 -4.19 -7.35 -18.13
N THR A 95 -4.70 -6.12 -18.15
CA THR A 95 -3.87 -4.90 -18.16
C THR A 95 -4.14 -4.04 -16.93
N VAL A 96 -3.10 -3.74 -16.16
CA VAL A 96 -3.14 -2.76 -15.07
C VAL A 96 -2.75 -1.40 -15.63
N VAL A 97 -3.59 -0.40 -15.42
CA VAL A 97 -3.32 1.00 -15.77
C VAL A 97 -3.17 1.80 -14.50
N GLU A 98 -1.97 2.34 -14.28
CA GLU A 98 -1.62 3.13 -13.11
C GLU A 98 -1.32 4.57 -13.53
N PHE A 99 -1.92 5.51 -12.81
CA PHE A 99 -1.74 6.94 -12.99
C PHE A 99 -0.31 7.38 -12.65
N PHE A 100 0.27 6.79 -11.59
CA PHE A 100 1.62 7.12 -11.14
C PHE A 100 2.70 6.44 -11.99
N PRO A 101 3.95 6.94 -11.97
CA PRO A 101 5.07 6.37 -12.74
C PRO A 101 5.61 5.05 -12.15
N ARG A 102 4.93 4.46 -11.16
CA ARG A 102 5.28 3.18 -10.53
C ARG A 102 4.06 2.53 -9.88
N LEU A 103 4.11 1.21 -9.76
CA LEU A 103 3.17 0.43 -8.94
C LEU A 103 3.37 0.75 -7.45
N LEU A 104 2.29 0.60 -6.67
CA LEU A 104 2.31 0.81 -5.22
C LEU A 104 3.01 2.12 -4.79
N PRO A 105 2.61 3.28 -5.34
CA PRO A 105 3.34 4.55 -5.18
C PRO A 105 3.45 5.05 -3.73
N ARG A 106 2.57 4.55 -2.84
CA ARG A 106 2.59 4.84 -1.39
C ARG A 106 3.43 3.87 -0.57
N GLN A 107 3.76 2.70 -1.12
CA GLN A 107 4.44 1.60 -0.41
C GLN A 107 5.85 1.33 -0.94
N LEU A 108 6.15 1.75 -2.18
CA LEU A 108 7.42 1.50 -2.84
C LEU A 108 8.13 2.78 -3.27
N ASP A 109 9.46 2.72 -3.27
CA ASP A 109 10.32 3.63 -4.02
C ASP A 109 10.46 3.18 -5.49
N THR A 110 11.17 3.96 -6.29
CA THR A 110 11.30 3.75 -7.73
C THR A 110 12.00 2.43 -8.08
N GLU A 111 13.04 2.05 -7.32
CA GLU A 111 13.82 0.85 -7.60
C GLU A 111 13.00 -0.42 -7.34
N CYS A 112 12.38 -0.52 -6.16
CA CYS A 112 11.52 -1.64 -5.84
C CYS A 112 10.27 -1.67 -6.74
N GLY A 113 9.71 -0.50 -7.07
CA GLY A 113 8.57 -0.39 -8.00
C GLY A 113 8.90 -0.89 -9.41
N THR A 114 10.13 -0.70 -9.88
CA THR A 114 10.60 -1.23 -11.17
C THR A 114 10.69 -2.75 -11.13
N MET A 115 11.30 -3.31 -10.07
CA MET A 115 11.39 -4.77 -9.88
C MET A 115 9.99 -5.41 -9.78
N LEU A 116 9.06 -4.78 -9.04
CA LEU A 116 7.69 -5.26 -8.95
C LEU A 116 6.99 -5.25 -10.31
N LYS A 117 7.20 -4.21 -11.12
CA LYS A 117 6.62 -4.13 -12.48
C LYS A 117 7.12 -5.29 -13.34
N GLU A 118 8.43 -5.48 -13.42
CA GLU A 118 9.05 -6.56 -14.22
C GLU A 118 8.49 -7.92 -13.81
N GLU A 119 8.28 -8.12 -12.51
CA GLU A 119 7.79 -9.37 -11.97
C GLU A 119 6.27 -9.56 -12.09
N VAL A 120 5.48 -8.48 -12.13
CA VAL A 120 4.06 -8.56 -12.51
C VAL A 120 3.92 -8.89 -14.01
N GLU A 121 4.77 -8.31 -14.86
CA GLU A 121 4.78 -8.57 -16.30
C GLU A 121 5.26 -9.98 -16.64
N SER A 122 6.25 -10.52 -15.92
CA SER A 122 6.72 -11.91 -16.08
C SER A 122 5.60 -12.94 -15.86
N ARG A 123 4.53 -12.55 -15.15
CA ARG A 123 3.34 -13.36 -14.84
C ARG A 123 2.20 -13.17 -15.84
N GLY A 124 2.45 -12.48 -16.95
CA GLY A 124 1.48 -12.28 -18.03
C GLY A 124 0.47 -11.16 -17.78
N ILE A 125 0.72 -10.28 -16.80
CA ILE A 125 -0.12 -9.11 -16.55
C ILE A 125 0.55 -7.90 -17.20
N ASN A 126 -0.10 -7.27 -18.17
CA ASN A 126 0.43 -6.07 -18.80
C ASN A 126 0.35 -4.89 -17.82
N VAL A 127 1.40 -4.07 -17.75
CA VAL A 127 1.42 -2.88 -16.87
C VAL A 127 1.65 -1.61 -17.69
N VAL A 128 0.73 -0.67 -17.59
CA VAL A 128 0.82 0.66 -18.20
C VAL A 128 0.89 1.69 -17.07
N LEU A 129 2.09 2.21 -16.83
CA LEU A 129 2.36 3.26 -15.84
C LEU A 129 2.24 4.65 -16.45
N ASP A 130 2.22 5.67 -15.59
CA ASP A 130 2.15 7.08 -15.98
C ASP A 130 1.01 7.36 -16.98
N ALA A 131 -0.13 6.70 -16.75
CA ALA A 131 -1.24 6.65 -17.69
C ALA A 131 -2.54 7.13 -17.06
N THR A 132 -3.06 8.24 -17.59
CA THR A 132 -4.35 8.77 -17.17
C THR A 132 -5.47 8.27 -18.08
N THR A 133 -6.42 7.51 -17.55
CA THR A 133 -7.66 7.16 -18.25
C THR A 133 -8.55 8.39 -18.40
N GLU A 134 -8.92 8.72 -19.63
CA GLU A 134 -9.79 9.84 -19.97
C GLU A 134 -11.26 9.40 -20.04
N GLU A 135 -11.51 8.27 -20.71
CA GLU A 135 -12.86 7.81 -21.05
C GLU A 135 -12.96 6.28 -21.04
N ILE A 136 -14.08 5.76 -20.55
CA ILE A 136 -14.49 4.37 -20.78
C ILE A 136 -15.31 4.33 -22.08
N LEU A 137 -14.89 3.49 -23.02
CA LEU A 137 -15.44 3.39 -24.36
C LEU A 137 -16.56 2.35 -24.43
N GLY A 138 -17.58 2.64 -25.23
CA GLY A 138 -18.70 1.73 -25.50
C GLY A 138 -20.04 2.35 -25.11
N ASN A 139 -21.11 1.86 -25.73
CA ASN A 139 -22.47 2.34 -25.47
C ASN A 139 -23.22 1.41 -24.53
N LYS A 140 -23.65 0.24 -25.01
CA LYS A 140 -24.42 -0.75 -24.23
C LYS A 140 -23.53 -1.61 -23.33
N SER A 141 -22.27 -1.78 -23.71
CA SER A 141 -21.26 -2.54 -22.99
C SER A 141 -19.91 -1.89 -23.22
N VAL A 142 -19.00 -2.06 -22.28
CA VAL A 142 -17.63 -1.60 -22.43
C VAL A 142 -16.93 -2.31 -23.60
N THR A 143 -16.06 -1.55 -24.27
CA THR A 143 -15.21 -2.03 -25.37
C THR A 143 -13.73 -1.72 -25.14
N GLY A 144 -13.43 -0.85 -24.16
CA GLY A 144 -12.07 -0.49 -23.79
C GLY A 144 -12.03 0.82 -23.03
N ILE A 145 -10.83 1.37 -22.92
CA ILE A 145 -10.58 2.69 -22.38
C ILE A 145 -9.75 3.53 -23.35
N LYS A 146 -9.91 4.84 -23.27
CA LYS A 146 -9.05 5.82 -23.93
C LYS A 146 -8.20 6.54 -22.88
N LEU A 147 -6.90 6.56 -23.08
CA LEU A 147 -5.97 7.32 -22.27
C LEU A 147 -5.87 8.77 -22.78
N LYS A 148 -5.47 9.71 -21.92
CA LYS A 148 -5.19 11.10 -22.31
C LYS A 148 -4.11 11.24 -23.40
N SER A 149 -3.22 10.27 -23.53
CA SER A 149 -2.23 10.21 -24.62
C SER A 149 -2.85 9.88 -25.98
N GLY A 150 -4.14 9.54 -26.04
CA GLY A 150 -4.84 9.07 -27.23
C GLY A 150 -4.75 7.56 -27.44
N ARG A 151 -3.90 6.84 -26.69
CA ARG A 151 -3.83 5.37 -26.74
C ARG A 151 -5.15 4.75 -26.30
N ILE A 152 -5.62 3.77 -27.06
CA ILE A 152 -6.79 2.95 -26.74
C ILE A 152 -6.30 1.59 -26.24
N ILE A 153 -6.96 1.07 -25.20
CA ILE A 153 -6.72 -0.27 -24.66
C ILE A 153 -8.06 -1.01 -24.66
N ASP A 154 -8.17 -2.07 -25.45
CA ASP A 154 -9.37 -2.89 -25.55
C ASP A 154 -9.66 -3.63 -24.25
N ALA A 155 -10.94 -3.69 -23.86
CA ALA A 155 -11.37 -4.42 -22.68
C ALA A 155 -12.87 -4.72 -22.74
N GLU A 156 -13.25 -5.87 -22.21
CA GLU A 156 -14.65 -6.31 -22.10
C GLU A 156 -15.16 -6.21 -20.66
N ILE A 157 -14.24 -6.03 -19.71
CA ILE A 157 -14.53 -5.70 -18.32
C ILE A 157 -13.52 -4.67 -17.79
N ILE A 158 -14.02 -3.65 -17.08
CA ILE A 158 -13.21 -2.65 -16.38
C ILE A 158 -13.42 -2.79 -14.88
N LEU A 159 -12.32 -2.82 -14.13
CA LEU A 159 -12.31 -2.90 -12.68
C LEU A 159 -11.60 -1.66 -12.12
N ILE A 160 -12.34 -0.77 -11.48
CA ILE A 160 -11.82 0.47 -10.92
C ILE A 160 -11.34 0.21 -9.48
N GLN A 161 -10.05 0.37 -9.25
CA GLN A 161 -9.32 0.18 -7.99
C GLN A 161 -8.45 1.41 -7.67
N ALA A 162 -9.08 2.59 -7.69
CA ALA A 162 -8.43 3.89 -7.51
C ALA A 162 -8.52 4.45 -6.07
N GLY A 163 -8.41 3.55 -5.09
CA GLY A 163 -8.46 3.87 -3.66
C GLY A 163 -9.86 3.91 -3.07
N ILE A 164 -9.95 4.40 -1.82
CA ILE A 164 -11.20 4.47 -1.05
C ILE A 164 -11.46 5.91 -0.58
N ARG A 165 -12.73 6.20 -0.26
CA ARG A 165 -13.18 7.43 0.38
C ARG A 165 -13.91 7.10 1.68
N PRO A 166 -13.54 7.69 2.83
CA PRO A 166 -14.28 7.54 4.08
C PRO A 166 -15.77 7.86 3.91
N THR A 167 -16.63 7.02 4.49
CA THR A 167 -18.08 7.23 4.48
C THR A 167 -18.46 8.18 5.60
N ILE A 168 -18.83 9.42 5.26
CA ILE A 168 -19.04 10.50 6.26
C ILE A 168 -20.37 11.23 6.13
N ASP A 169 -21.25 10.81 5.20
CA ASP A 169 -22.50 11.53 4.92
C ASP A 169 -23.42 11.60 6.13
N LEU A 170 -23.52 10.52 6.92
CA LEU A 170 -24.31 10.51 8.16
C LEU A 170 -23.76 11.53 9.18
N ALA A 171 -22.44 11.57 9.35
CA ALA A 171 -21.78 12.48 10.27
C ALA A 171 -21.93 13.94 9.83
N LYS A 172 -21.75 14.21 8.53
CA LYS A 172 -21.97 15.54 7.92
C LYS A 172 -23.40 16.02 8.12
N ASN A 173 -24.38 15.18 7.80
CA ASN A 173 -25.80 15.53 7.95
C ASN A 173 -26.21 15.74 9.41
N ALA A 174 -25.49 15.11 10.34
CA ALA A 174 -25.65 15.32 11.78
C ALA A 174 -24.81 16.50 12.33
N ASN A 175 -24.09 17.26 11.49
CA ASN A 175 -23.20 18.35 11.88
C ASN A 175 -22.03 17.94 12.80
N LEU A 176 -21.58 16.68 12.74
CA LEU A 176 -20.32 16.29 13.38
C LEU A 176 -19.13 16.92 12.65
N ALA A 177 -18.04 17.17 13.38
CA ALA A 177 -16.79 17.61 12.78
C ALA A 177 -16.29 16.58 11.76
N THR A 178 -16.15 17.01 10.50
CA THR A 178 -15.70 16.16 9.39
C THR A 178 -14.75 16.93 8.49
N ASN A 179 -13.84 16.21 7.85
CA ASN A 179 -12.97 16.71 6.79
C ASN A 179 -12.89 15.66 5.68
N ARG A 180 -11.79 14.91 5.58
CA ARG A 180 -11.68 13.72 4.73
C ARG A 180 -12.36 12.53 5.37
N GLY A 181 -12.31 12.45 6.70
CA GLY A 181 -13.03 11.50 7.55
C GLY A 181 -13.86 12.18 8.65
N ILE A 182 -14.48 11.38 9.52
CA ILE A 182 -15.06 11.84 10.79
C ILE A 182 -13.91 12.18 11.72
N VAL A 183 -13.81 13.45 12.13
CA VAL A 183 -12.70 13.91 12.98
C VAL A 183 -12.90 13.33 14.38
N VAL A 184 -11.86 12.69 14.90
CA VAL A 184 -11.85 12.12 16.25
C VAL A 184 -10.63 12.53 17.06
N ASN A 185 -10.77 12.53 18.38
CA ASN A 185 -9.66 12.73 19.31
C ASN A 185 -8.90 11.40 19.61
N GLU A 186 -7.95 11.44 20.53
CA GLU A 186 -7.14 10.27 20.92
C GLU A 186 -7.91 9.18 21.69
N TYR A 187 -9.16 9.43 22.08
CA TYR A 187 -10.09 8.46 22.66
C TYR A 187 -11.12 7.97 21.64
N LEU A 188 -10.95 8.35 20.36
CA LEU A 188 -11.87 8.07 19.25
C LEU A 188 -13.29 8.65 19.46
N GLU A 189 -13.38 9.70 20.26
CA GLU A 189 -14.59 10.50 20.44
C GLU A 189 -14.74 11.48 19.27
N THR A 190 -15.96 11.67 18.80
CA THR A 190 -16.28 12.71 17.80
C THR A 190 -16.43 14.08 18.46
N SER A 191 -16.86 15.10 17.70
CA SER A 191 -17.20 16.41 18.26
C SER A 191 -18.41 16.41 19.20
N GLU A 192 -19.20 15.34 19.20
CA GLU A 192 -20.39 15.19 20.04
C GLU A 192 -20.18 14.20 21.17
N ASN A 193 -20.67 14.56 22.34
CA ASN A 193 -20.62 13.69 23.51
C ASN A 193 -21.35 12.39 23.24
N ASP A 194 -20.81 11.30 23.76
CA ASP A 194 -21.38 9.96 23.66
C ASP A 194 -21.39 9.35 22.24
N ILE A 195 -20.82 10.05 21.26
CA ILE A 195 -20.65 9.57 19.89
C ILE A 195 -19.17 9.38 19.58
N PHE A 196 -18.84 8.17 19.14
CA PHE A 196 -17.51 7.72 18.78
C PHE A 196 -17.49 7.31 17.31
N ALA A 197 -16.31 7.24 16.71
CA ALA A 197 -16.15 6.68 15.37
C ALA A 197 -14.88 5.81 15.28
N VAL A 198 -14.91 4.79 14.43
CA VAL A 198 -13.82 3.80 14.34
C VAL A 198 -13.72 3.22 12.91
N GLY A 199 -12.51 2.90 12.48
CA GLY A 199 -12.23 2.25 11.20
C GLY A 199 -12.02 3.23 10.04
N ASP A 200 -12.24 2.79 8.81
CA ASP A 200 -11.91 3.58 7.60
C ASP A 200 -12.66 4.92 7.49
N CYS A 201 -13.72 5.14 8.27
CA CYS A 201 -14.49 6.38 8.24
C CYS A 201 -13.84 7.53 9.00
N ILE A 202 -12.84 7.27 9.85
CA ILE A 202 -12.28 8.30 10.73
C ILE A 202 -11.10 9.05 10.12
N GLU A 203 -10.90 10.26 10.62
CA GLU A 203 -9.70 11.07 10.46
C GLU A 203 -9.15 11.39 11.85
N PHE A 204 -7.88 11.06 12.07
CA PHE A 204 -7.17 11.34 13.32
C PHE A 204 -5.89 12.11 13.01
N LYS A 205 -5.71 13.29 13.62
CA LYS A 205 -4.59 14.20 13.33
C LYS A 205 -4.37 14.41 11.83
N GLU A 206 -5.47 14.74 11.14
CA GLU A 206 -5.50 14.93 9.68
C GLU A 206 -5.10 13.70 8.86
N GLN A 207 -5.02 12.50 9.43
CA GLN A 207 -4.66 11.27 8.72
C GLN A 207 -5.83 10.31 8.60
N ILE A 208 -5.92 9.65 7.44
CA ILE A 208 -6.82 8.52 7.17
C ILE A 208 -5.97 7.28 6.95
N PHE A 209 -6.32 6.17 7.60
CA PHE A 209 -5.50 4.96 7.58
C PHE A 209 -5.96 3.95 6.54
N GLY A 210 -7.23 3.55 6.55
CA GLY A 210 -7.79 2.64 5.54
C GLY A 210 -7.19 1.24 5.53
N ILE A 211 -6.75 0.74 6.69
CA ILE A 211 -6.03 -0.54 6.84
C ILE A 211 -6.52 -1.33 8.05
N ILE A 212 -6.38 -2.66 7.97
CA ILE A 212 -6.83 -3.60 9.02
C ILE A 212 -6.16 -3.34 10.38
N PRO A 213 -4.81 -3.13 10.47
CA PRO A 213 -4.17 -2.86 11.76
C PRO A 213 -4.78 -1.66 12.49
N ALA A 214 -5.09 -0.60 11.74
CA ALA A 214 -5.69 0.60 12.31
C ALA A 214 -7.08 0.30 12.87
N CYS A 215 -7.92 -0.42 12.12
CA CYS A 215 -9.24 -0.84 12.60
C CYS A 215 -9.14 -1.66 13.90
N MET A 216 -8.19 -2.59 14.00
CA MET A 216 -8.01 -3.43 15.19
C MET A 216 -7.55 -2.63 16.42
N GLU A 217 -6.57 -1.74 16.26
CA GLU A 217 -6.08 -0.87 17.34
C GLU A 217 -7.18 0.08 17.82
N GLN A 218 -7.82 0.77 16.87
CA GLN A 218 -8.89 1.71 17.14
C GLN A 218 -10.07 1.04 17.86
N SER A 219 -10.44 -0.18 17.46
CA SER A 219 -11.55 -0.93 18.07
C SER A 219 -11.32 -1.24 19.56
N LYS A 220 -10.06 -1.53 19.95
CA LYS A 220 -9.71 -1.78 21.36
C LYS A 220 -9.82 -0.49 22.20
N ILE A 221 -9.38 0.63 21.63
CA ILE A 221 -9.39 1.93 22.31
C ILE A 221 -10.82 2.44 22.47
N VAL A 222 -11.62 2.45 21.39
CA VAL A 222 -13.01 2.92 21.46
C VAL A 222 -13.85 2.09 22.44
N ALA A 223 -13.60 0.78 22.54
CA ALA A 223 -14.28 -0.06 23.52
C ALA A 223 -14.00 0.39 24.96
N ALA A 224 -12.75 0.73 25.29
CA ALA A 224 -12.40 1.28 26.59
C ALA A 224 -13.03 2.66 26.81
N SER A 225 -13.00 3.54 25.81
CA SER A 225 -13.55 4.90 25.89
C SER A 225 -15.07 4.91 26.07
N VAL A 226 -15.80 4.01 25.38
CA VAL A 226 -17.25 3.81 25.56
C VAL A 226 -17.58 3.40 27.00
N LEU A 227 -16.74 2.57 27.63
CA LEU A 227 -16.86 2.14 29.02
C LEU A 227 -16.38 3.19 30.04
N GLY A 228 -15.95 4.37 29.60
CA GLY A 228 -15.43 5.43 30.46
C GLY A 228 -13.99 5.22 30.93
N SER A 229 -13.27 4.25 30.37
CA SER A 229 -11.86 4.01 30.66
C SER A 229 -10.96 4.73 29.66
N LYS A 230 -10.27 5.78 30.13
CA LYS A 230 -9.39 6.65 29.31
C LYS A 230 -7.90 6.39 29.56
N ASN A 231 -7.54 5.11 29.70
CA ASN A 231 -6.18 4.70 30.12
C ASN A 231 -5.18 4.57 28.96
N VAL A 232 -5.67 4.49 27.72
CA VAL A 232 -4.83 4.32 26.52
C VAL A 232 -5.26 5.34 25.47
N LEU A 233 -4.28 6.03 24.91
CA LEU A 233 -4.47 7.04 23.86
C LEU A 233 -4.16 6.42 22.51
N TYR A 234 -4.98 6.72 21.50
CA TYR A 234 -4.63 6.44 20.12
C TYR A 234 -3.56 7.40 19.65
N GLN A 235 -2.43 6.87 19.20
CA GLN A 235 -1.29 7.67 18.71
C GLN A 235 -1.23 7.76 17.18
N GLY A 236 -2.19 7.12 16.49
CA GLY A 236 -2.08 6.81 15.08
C GLY A 236 -1.44 5.43 14.87
N THR A 237 -1.78 4.78 13.76
CA THR A 237 -1.28 3.44 13.44
C THR A 237 -0.13 3.53 12.44
N THR A 238 0.99 2.88 12.75
CA THR A 238 2.08 2.72 11.78
C THR A 238 1.58 1.95 10.56
N PRO A 239 1.60 2.52 9.35
CA PRO A 239 1.10 1.83 8.18
C PRO A 239 1.88 0.55 7.92
N GLN A 240 1.17 -0.57 7.84
CA GLN A 240 1.72 -1.87 7.53
C GLN A 240 0.87 -2.51 6.45
N ASN A 241 1.49 -2.80 5.32
CA ASN A 241 0.80 -3.40 4.18
C ASN A 241 1.64 -4.52 3.59
N THR A 242 1.00 -5.64 3.31
CA THR A 242 1.60 -6.77 2.61
C THR A 242 0.80 -7.05 1.36
N LEU A 243 1.45 -6.98 0.20
CA LEU A 243 0.88 -7.46 -1.05
C LEU A 243 0.96 -8.99 -1.06
N LYS A 244 -0.17 -9.66 -1.30
CA LYS A 244 -0.23 -11.13 -1.38
C LYS A 244 -0.60 -11.56 -2.78
N ILE A 245 0.38 -11.60 -3.66
CA ILE A 245 0.26 -12.30 -4.94
C ILE A 245 1.01 -13.62 -4.79
N VAL A 246 0.45 -14.73 -5.29
CA VAL A 246 1.04 -16.06 -5.10
C VAL A 246 2.47 -16.08 -5.64
N GLY A 247 3.47 -16.15 -4.75
CA GLY A 247 4.89 -16.11 -5.10
C GLY A 247 5.51 -14.70 -5.15
N LEU A 248 4.79 -13.64 -4.74
CA LEU A 248 5.33 -12.31 -4.46
C LEU A 248 5.01 -11.92 -3.04
N GLU A 249 6.02 -12.01 -2.20
CA GLU A 249 5.96 -11.51 -0.84
C GLU A 249 6.56 -10.11 -0.82
N LEU A 250 5.71 -9.10 -0.69
CA LEU A 250 6.12 -7.71 -0.57
C LEU A 250 5.44 -7.10 0.63
N THR A 251 6.24 -6.55 1.55
CA THR A 251 5.76 -5.84 2.73
C THR A 251 6.41 -4.46 2.83
N SER A 252 5.60 -3.44 3.08
CA SER A 252 6.04 -2.08 3.38
C SER A 252 5.53 -1.67 4.76
N ILE A 253 6.40 -1.08 5.58
CA ILE A 253 6.07 -0.65 6.94
C ILE A 253 6.58 0.77 7.15
N GLY A 254 5.77 1.63 7.77
CA GLY A 254 6.18 2.97 8.20
C GLY A 254 6.66 3.88 7.07
N ILE A 255 7.72 4.64 7.32
CA ILE A 255 8.28 5.63 6.38
C ILE A 255 9.21 4.93 5.39
N ILE A 256 8.80 4.89 4.12
CA ILE A 256 9.56 4.23 3.04
C ILE A 256 10.51 5.17 2.30
N ASP A 257 10.24 6.47 2.34
CA ASP A 257 10.94 7.51 1.60
C ASP A 257 11.03 8.77 2.48
N PRO A 258 12.11 8.92 3.26
CA PRO A 258 12.25 10.02 4.19
C PRO A 258 12.55 11.36 3.49
N SER A 259 12.72 11.39 2.16
CA SER A 259 12.99 12.63 1.42
C SER A 259 11.85 13.65 1.50
N LYS A 260 10.66 13.21 1.90
CA LYS A 260 9.46 14.03 2.09
C LYS A 260 9.26 14.52 3.52
N GLU A 261 10.13 14.11 4.45
CA GLU A 261 10.05 14.47 5.86
C GLU A 261 10.80 15.78 6.12
N GLU A 262 10.25 16.66 6.95
CA GLU A 262 10.78 18.02 7.18
C GLU A 262 12.13 18.06 7.91
N ALA A 263 12.46 16.99 8.64
CA ALA A 263 13.67 16.92 9.46
C ALA A 263 14.75 16.05 8.80
N GLY A 264 16.02 16.45 8.89
CA GLY A 264 17.16 15.63 8.46
C GLY A 264 17.50 14.48 9.43
N GLY A 265 18.66 13.85 9.25
CA GLY A 265 19.17 12.79 10.14
C GLY A 265 18.64 11.38 9.85
N TRP A 266 18.10 11.17 8.64
CA TRP A 266 17.66 9.86 8.19
C TRP A 266 18.81 9.05 7.63
N GLU A 267 18.82 7.76 7.94
CA GLU A 267 19.75 6.79 7.37
C GLU A 267 18.96 5.72 6.62
N ILE A 268 19.44 5.34 5.45
CA ILE A 268 18.80 4.32 4.62
C ILE A 268 19.80 3.17 4.45
N LEU A 269 19.38 1.96 4.84
CA LEU A 269 20.12 0.74 4.55
C LEU A 269 19.37 -0.02 3.48
N LYS A 270 20.04 -0.42 2.41
CA LYS A 270 19.39 -1.04 1.25
C LYS A 270 20.23 -2.17 0.67
N ARG A 271 19.57 -3.26 0.30
CA ARG A 271 20.08 -4.37 -0.52
C ARG A 271 19.06 -4.64 -1.63
N ALA A 272 19.51 -4.72 -2.86
CA ALA A 272 18.66 -5.01 -4.02
C ALA A 272 19.37 -6.02 -4.93
N ASP A 273 18.81 -7.22 -5.06
CA ASP A 273 19.29 -8.25 -6.00
C ASP A 273 18.17 -8.56 -7.00
N LYS A 274 18.37 -8.13 -8.25
CA LYS A 274 17.38 -8.34 -9.31
C LYS A 274 17.28 -9.80 -9.77
N LYS A 275 18.37 -10.57 -9.67
CA LYS A 275 18.37 -11.97 -10.11
C LYS A 275 17.54 -12.83 -9.17
N ASP A 276 17.67 -12.56 -7.88
CA ASP A 276 16.95 -13.28 -6.82
C ASP A 276 15.59 -12.63 -6.49
N CYS A 277 15.16 -11.60 -7.24
CA CYS A 277 13.95 -10.82 -6.99
C CYS A 277 13.84 -10.32 -5.52
N CYS A 278 14.97 -9.90 -4.96
CA CYS A 278 15.10 -9.53 -3.56
C CYS A 278 15.34 -8.02 -3.42
N TYR A 279 14.50 -7.34 -2.65
CA TYR A 279 14.71 -5.92 -2.30
C TYR A 279 14.43 -5.72 -0.83
N GLN A 280 15.43 -5.24 -0.08
CA GLN A 280 15.33 -4.98 1.34
C GLN A 280 15.83 -3.57 1.60
N LYS A 281 14.96 -2.73 2.14
CA LYS A 281 15.29 -1.36 2.54
C LYS A 281 14.83 -1.14 3.96
N LEU A 282 15.67 -0.53 4.78
CA LEU A 282 15.38 -0.09 6.13
C LEU A 282 15.62 1.41 6.21
N VAL A 283 14.69 2.12 6.84
CA VAL A 283 14.76 3.56 7.07
C VAL A 283 14.89 3.79 8.57
N LEU A 284 15.95 4.47 8.96
CA LEU A 284 16.33 4.74 10.34
C LEU A 284 16.31 6.24 10.61
N LYS A 285 16.00 6.60 11.86
CA LYS A 285 16.21 7.94 12.39
C LYS A 285 16.59 7.83 13.86
N ASP A 286 17.66 8.49 14.27
CA ASP A 286 18.17 8.46 15.65
C ASP A 286 18.36 7.03 16.18
N ASN A 287 18.94 6.14 15.35
CA ASN A 287 19.08 4.70 15.59
C ASN A 287 17.78 3.92 15.80
N LYS A 288 16.61 4.48 15.46
CA LYS A 288 15.32 3.79 15.53
C LYS A 288 14.82 3.39 14.16
N LEU A 289 14.25 2.20 14.05
CA LEU A 289 13.63 1.73 12.81
C LEU A 289 12.29 2.44 12.58
N LYS A 290 12.23 3.26 11.53
CA LYS A 290 11.07 4.07 11.15
C LYS A 290 10.31 3.53 9.95
N GLY A 291 10.93 2.68 9.16
CA GLY A 291 10.23 1.98 8.09
C GLY A 291 11.07 0.94 7.38
N ALA A 292 10.41 0.16 6.54
CA ALA A 292 11.03 -0.89 5.76
C ALA A 292 10.26 -1.17 4.46
N ILE A 293 10.98 -1.64 3.45
CA ILE A 293 10.45 -2.32 2.27
C ILE A 293 11.14 -3.68 2.20
N LEU A 294 10.38 -4.77 2.19
CA LEU A 294 10.88 -6.14 2.07
C LEU A 294 10.15 -6.83 0.93
N PHE A 295 10.88 -7.20 -0.12
CA PHE A 295 10.40 -7.87 -1.32
C PHE A 295 11.21 -9.14 -1.57
N GLY A 296 10.54 -10.26 -1.81
CA GLY A 296 11.17 -11.55 -2.09
C GLY A 296 11.59 -12.28 -0.81
N GLU A 297 12.65 -11.82 -0.13
CA GLU A 297 13.15 -12.42 1.11
C GLU A 297 12.42 -11.88 2.37
N THR A 298 11.75 -12.75 3.12
CA THR A 298 10.96 -12.38 4.31
C THR A 298 11.57 -12.73 5.67
N ASP A 299 12.77 -13.30 5.70
CA ASP A 299 13.50 -13.67 6.94
C ASP A 299 13.64 -12.49 7.93
N MET A 300 13.70 -11.26 7.41
CA MET A 300 13.86 -10.05 8.21
C MET A 300 12.55 -9.54 8.83
N MET A 301 11.39 -10.02 8.37
CA MET A 301 10.08 -9.51 8.81
C MET A 301 9.88 -9.60 10.34
N PRO A 302 10.17 -10.72 11.03
CA PRO A 302 10.01 -10.80 12.48
C PRO A 302 10.86 -9.77 13.23
N PHE A 303 12.08 -9.51 12.74
CA PHE A 303 12.96 -8.50 13.30
C PHE A 303 12.36 -7.10 13.13
N VAL A 304 11.96 -6.74 11.90
CA VAL A 304 11.35 -5.44 11.61
C VAL A 304 10.13 -5.21 12.48
N TYR A 305 9.21 -6.18 12.57
CA TYR A 305 8.02 -6.06 13.42
C TYR A 305 8.35 -5.84 14.90
N LYS A 306 9.37 -6.54 15.41
CA LYS A 306 9.78 -6.43 16.81
C LYS A 306 10.45 -5.09 17.12
N LYS A 307 11.17 -4.53 16.14
CA LYS A 307 12.07 -3.38 16.34
C LYS A 307 11.55 -2.06 15.78
N MET A 308 10.37 -2.02 15.17
CA MET A 308 9.72 -0.75 14.80
C MET A 308 9.70 0.20 16.01
N GLU A 309 10.14 1.44 15.78
CA GLU A 309 10.24 2.51 16.80
C GLU A 309 11.20 2.23 17.98
N GLN A 310 11.95 1.12 17.94
CA GLN A 310 12.96 0.77 18.95
C GLN A 310 14.37 1.02 18.43
N ASP A 311 15.30 1.20 19.36
CA ASP A 311 16.72 1.30 19.05
C ASP A 311 17.22 -0.02 18.45
N VAL A 312 17.99 0.12 17.38
CA VAL A 312 18.60 -0.98 16.62
C VAL A 312 20.11 -0.80 16.51
N ASP A 313 20.83 -1.90 16.64
CA ASP A 313 22.26 -1.95 16.36
C ASP A 313 22.48 -2.03 14.85
N LYS A 314 23.27 -1.09 14.30
CA LYS A 314 23.60 -1.05 12.88
C LYS A 314 24.39 -2.27 12.42
N GLN A 315 25.19 -2.87 13.30
CA GLN A 315 25.94 -4.08 12.98
C GLN A 315 25.00 -5.28 12.83
N GLU A 316 24.01 -5.42 13.72
CA GLU A 316 22.95 -6.43 13.62
C GLU A 316 22.17 -6.27 12.30
N LEU A 317 21.83 -5.04 11.92
CA LEU A 317 21.15 -4.77 10.65
C LEU A 317 21.96 -5.15 9.41
N ARG A 318 23.27 -4.89 9.41
CA ARG A 318 24.16 -5.28 8.29
C ARG A 318 24.22 -6.78 8.12
N GLU A 319 24.31 -7.52 9.23
CA GLU A 319 24.31 -8.98 9.22
C GLU A 319 22.97 -9.52 8.70
N LEU A 320 21.85 -8.95 9.14
CA LEU A 320 20.50 -9.32 8.67
C LEU A 320 20.30 -9.01 7.19
N LEU A 321 20.76 -7.85 6.72
CA LEU A 321 20.70 -7.49 5.29
C LEU A 321 21.71 -8.30 4.47
N LYS A 322 22.54 -9.16 5.07
CA LYS A 322 23.61 -9.88 4.39
C LYS A 322 24.46 -8.90 3.56
N MET A 323 24.75 -7.70 4.10
CA MET A 323 25.65 -6.74 3.46
C MET A 323 27.07 -7.11 3.84
N TYR A 324 27.93 -7.32 2.83
CA TYR A 324 29.29 -7.81 3.05
C TYR A 324 30.31 -6.76 2.69
N LEU A 325 31.47 -6.88 3.33
CA LEU A 325 32.68 -6.24 2.81
C LEU A 325 33.33 -7.18 1.81
N TYR A 326 33.89 -6.57 0.78
CA TYR A 326 34.71 -7.25 -0.19
C TYR A 326 36.09 -6.65 -0.10
N MET A 327 37.09 -7.49 0.15
CA MET A 327 38.48 -7.07 0.22
C MET A 327 39.24 -7.53 -1.01
N CYS A 328 39.91 -6.59 -1.68
CA CYS A 328 40.80 -6.89 -2.79
C CYS A 328 42.02 -7.69 -2.29
N SER A 329 42.24 -8.89 -2.83
CA SER A 329 43.39 -9.72 -2.50
C SER A 329 44.75 -9.09 -2.84
N ASN A 330 44.78 -8.14 -3.78
CA ASN A 330 46.01 -7.55 -4.29
C ASN A 330 46.46 -6.31 -3.50
N CYS A 331 45.53 -5.47 -3.03
CA CYS A 331 45.89 -4.20 -2.37
C CYS A 331 45.12 -3.94 -1.07
N ASN A 332 44.34 -4.91 -0.59
CA ASN A 332 43.50 -4.81 0.60
C ASN A 332 42.49 -3.64 0.55
N ALA A 333 42.16 -3.13 -0.64
CA ALA A 333 41.08 -2.17 -0.79
C ALA A 333 39.77 -2.80 -0.32
N GLU A 334 39.07 -2.09 0.56
CA GLU A 334 37.73 -2.46 1.02
C GLU A 334 36.68 -1.89 0.05
N TYR A 335 35.73 -2.72 -0.32
CA TYR A 335 34.47 -2.33 -0.92
C TYR A 335 33.37 -2.67 0.10
N ASP A 336 32.86 -1.64 0.75
CA ASP A 336 31.76 -1.75 1.70
C ASP A 336 30.44 -1.49 0.97
N GLU A 337 29.64 -2.54 0.77
CA GLU A 337 28.33 -2.41 0.11
C GLU A 337 27.43 -1.40 0.83
N PHE A 338 27.63 -1.19 2.14
CA PHE A 338 26.92 -0.20 2.94
C PHE A 338 27.30 1.23 2.57
N LEU A 339 28.59 1.50 2.36
CA LEU A 339 29.07 2.85 2.05
C LEU A 339 28.88 3.21 0.57
N MET A 340 28.90 2.20 -0.30
CA MET A 340 28.88 2.40 -1.74
C MET A 340 27.47 2.47 -2.34
N ASP A 341 26.41 2.19 -1.55
CA ASP A 341 25.00 2.09 -1.99
C ASP A 341 24.83 1.25 -3.29
N LYS A 342 25.67 0.22 -3.43
CA LYS A 342 25.68 -0.68 -4.58
C LYS A 342 26.27 -2.02 -4.19
N LEU A 343 25.56 -3.11 -4.47
CA LEU A 343 26.06 -4.46 -4.20
C LEU A 343 27.28 -4.75 -5.06
N PHE A 344 28.24 -5.46 -4.48
CA PHE A 344 29.47 -5.84 -5.17
C PHE A 344 29.15 -6.72 -6.38
N ASN A 345 28.15 -7.60 -6.27
CA ASN A 345 27.74 -8.47 -7.36
C ASN A 345 27.13 -7.73 -8.56
N ASP A 346 26.62 -6.51 -8.37
CA ASP A 346 26.05 -5.67 -9.44
C ASP A 346 27.07 -4.74 -10.11
N LEU A 347 28.33 -4.82 -9.71
CA LEU A 347 29.41 -4.14 -10.42
C LEU A 347 29.58 -4.77 -11.83
N PRO A 348 29.82 -3.97 -12.88
CA PRO A 348 30.13 -4.48 -14.21
C PRO A 348 31.26 -5.52 -14.20
N ASP A 349 31.25 -6.45 -15.15
CA ASP A 349 32.29 -7.50 -15.22
C ASP A 349 33.69 -6.92 -15.52
N ASP A 350 33.74 -5.76 -16.18
CA ASP A 350 34.96 -5.00 -16.46
C ASP A 350 35.37 -4.05 -15.33
N TRP A 351 34.62 -4.01 -14.22
CA TRP A 351 34.96 -3.19 -13.06
C TRP A 351 36.31 -3.63 -12.46
N LYS A 352 37.12 -2.64 -12.11
CA LYS A 352 38.45 -2.83 -11.54
C LYS A 352 38.63 -2.11 -10.22
N CYS A 353 39.38 -2.73 -9.32
CA CYS A 353 39.92 -2.10 -8.14
C CYS A 353 40.81 -0.90 -8.50
N LYS A 354 41.02 0.01 -7.55
CA LYS A 354 42.02 1.10 -7.66
C LYS A 354 43.43 0.63 -8.02
N CYS A 355 43.79 -0.63 -7.72
CA CYS A 355 45.09 -1.21 -8.09
C CYS A 355 45.08 -1.94 -9.45
N GLY A 356 43.98 -1.85 -10.22
CA GLY A 356 43.81 -2.53 -11.51
C GLY A 356 43.36 -3.98 -11.44
N ALA A 357 43.23 -4.56 -10.23
CA ALA A 357 42.73 -5.94 -10.05
C ALA A 357 41.25 -6.06 -10.46
N SER A 358 40.90 -7.16 -11.13
CA SER A 358 39.53 -7.47 -11.54
C SER A 358 38.62 -7.83 -10.37
N LYS A 359 37.31 -7.74 -10.58
CA LYS A 359 36.26 -8.10 -9.60
C LYS A 359 36.44 -9.48 -8.94
N ASN A 360 36.91 -10.49 -9.69
CA ASN A 360 37.17 -11.83 -9.17
C ASN A 360 38.32 -11.93 -8.13
N GLN A 361 39.12 -10.87 -7.97
CA GLN A 361 40.18 -10.79 -6.97
C GLN A 361 39.68 -10.31 -5.61
N PHE A 362 38.39 -10.02 -5.46
CA PHE A 362 37.81 -9.68 -4.16
C PHE A 362 37.32 -10.92 -3.44
N LYS A 363 37.57 -10.97 -2.13
CA LYS A 363 37.02 -11.99 -1.24
C LYS A 363 35.98 -11.36 -0.34
N LYS A 364 34.86 -12.06 -0.23
CA LYS A 364 33.79 -11.75 0.72
C LYS A 364 34.31 -11.93 2.14
N THR A 365 34.25 -10.87 2.93
CA THR A 365 34.63 -10.85 4.34
C THR A 365 33.48 -10.32 5.18
N LEU A 366 33.17 -11.01 6.28
CA LEU A 366 32.33 -10.44 7.33
C LEU A 366 33.20 -9.47 8.12
N LYS A 367 32.80 -8.19 8.24
CA LYS A 367 33.41 -7.33 9.28
C LYS A 367 33.06 -7.99 10.60
N LYS A 368 34.05 -8.56 11.29
CA LYS A 368 33.91 -8.67 12.74
C LYS A 368 33.79 -7.23 13.24
N GLY A 369 32.64 -6.90 13.83
CA GLY A 369 32.40 -5.57 14.36
C GLY A 369 33.58 -5.18 15.24
N ASN A 370 34.30 -4.12 14.87
CA ASN A 370 35.17 -3.45 15.82
C ASN A 370 34.23 -2.68 16.76
N ASN A 371 34.26 -3.04 18.03
CA ASN A 371 33.73 -2.24 19.12
C ASN A 371 34.12 -0.77 18.89
N LEU A 372 33.12 0.10 18.75
CA LEU A 372 33.21 1.54 18.91
C LEU A 372 32.19 1.97 19.95
#